data_AF-A0A951F6R1-F1
#
_entry.id   AF-A0A951F6R1-F1
#
_cell.length_a   1.000
_cell.length_b   1.000
_cell.length_c   1.000
_cell.angle_alpha   90.00
_cell.angle_beta   90.00
_cell.angle_gamma   90.00
#
_symmetry.space_group_name_H-M   'P 1'
#
loop_
_entity.id
_entity.type
_entity.pdbx_description
1 polymer ?
#
loop_
_entity_poly.entity_id
_entity_poly.type
_entity_poly.pdbx_seq_one_letter_code
_entity_poly.pdbx_strand_id
1 'polypeptide(L)'
;MRNDSNFSPAPPGLKLEYNHDLDVSEDFLRAYTLIRKALKDERLIRAFRYYDGEAKKHKRWFESLGIWTLLLALAPLLVAAIRMIVGDEMWKEEISTSAETLGLISVLLVLLSRRRQHRRLWCKAVFCRERLRQWHFQKFLDGEFIGLLVDASDRFDVELDKRWANITHNFRDSYGAMKQFLDFDHDSDSFVKVTPYADRAVAQQVINALSALRVQHQLRYAVQRTADEGEERGLSLEERRSLSEHVAALALAGAVLVIVSALLVPIVSWIAAHGFGHDNWLPKEKILTRYFEGAALFLSVLSAGSRAYRAGFTVPDESESYEEYSNRLREIVAVFDSAPTLLRKMQALKHLEDVATDELRRFLKMKERATFVF
;
A
#
# COMPACT_ATOMS: atom_id res chain seq x y z
N MET A 1 8.89 10.18 -21.34
CA MET A 1 7.60 10.90 -21.25
C MET A 1 6.59 10.16 -22.12
N ARG A 2 5.79 9.26 -21.52
CA ARG A 2 4.66 8.62 -22.21
C ARG A 2 3.51 9.62 -22.22
N ASN A 3 2.82 9.73 -23.35
CA ASN A 3 1.71 10.66 -23.52
C ASN A 3 0.46 10.06 -22.85
N ASP A 4 0.34 10.22 -21.53
CA ASP A 4 -0.73 9.62 -20.71
C ASP A 4 -2.10 10.33 -20.84
N SER A 5 -2.27 11.21 -21.83
CA SER A 5 -3.45 12.08 -21.97
C SER A 5 -4.61 11.50 -22.79
N ASN A 6 -4.59 10.23 -23.18
CA ASN A 6 -5.66 9.61 -23.99
C ASN A 6 -6.70 8.82 -23.16
N PHE A 7 -6.92 9.19 -21.90
CA PHE A 7 -8.06 8.64 -21.16
C PHE A 7 -9.35 9.32 -21.62
N SER A 8 -10.35 8.52 -22.02
CA SER A 8 -11.70 9.05 -22.24
C SER A 8 -12.19 9.75 -20.97
N PRO A 9 -12.85 10.91 -21.08
CA PRO A 9 -13.37 11.63 -19.92
C PRO A 9 -14.28 10.71 -19.11
N ALA A 10 -14.24 10.86 -17.78
CA ALA A 10 -15.08 10.07 -16.89
C ALA A 10 -16.55 10.19 -17.31
N PRO A 11 -17.33 9.08 -17.31
CA PRO A 11 -18.76 9.19 -17.54
C PRO A 11 -19.38 10.15 -16.51
N PRO A 12 -20.39 10.94 -16.89
CA PRO A 12 -21.04 11.87 -15.97
C PRO A 12 -21.52 11.13 -14.71
N GLY A 13 -21.18 11.67 -13.54
CA GLY A 13 -21.55 11.11 -12.24
C GLY A 13 -20.55 10.11 -11.64
N LEU A 14 -19.46 9.76 -12.33
CA LEU A 14 -18.32 9.03 -11.76
C LEU A 14 -17.22 10.03 -11.38
N LYS A 15 -17.16 10.40 -10.11
CA LYS A 15 -15.99 11.11 -9.58
C LYS A 15 -14.83 10.12 -9.45
N LEU A 16 -13.61 10.57 -9.74
CA LEU A 16 -12.38 9.84 -9.40
C LEU A 16 -12.16 9.95 -7.89
N GLU A 17 -12.98 9.23 -7.13
CA GLU A 17 -12.87 9.11 -5.69
C GLU A 17 -12.81 7.62 -5.36
N TYR A 18 -12.06 7.26 -4.33
CA TYR A 18 -11.90 5.86 -3.90
C TYR A 18 -13.27 5.27 -3.52
N ASN A 19 -13.71 4.22 -4.23
CA ASN A 19 -14.91 3.38 -3.99
C ASN A 19 -16.22 3.74 -4.73
N HIS A 20 -16.20 4.64 -5.72
CA HIS A 20 -17.41 4.92 -6.54
C HIS A 20 -17.76 3.79 -7.53
N ASP A 21 -16.93 2.75 -7.61
CA ASP A 21 -17.21 1.56 -8.41
C ASP A 21 -18.38 0.72 -7.89
N LEU A 22 -18.71 0.85 -6.59
CA LEU A 22 -19.83 0.15 -5.94
C LEU A 22 -21.00 1.08 -5.58
N ASP A 23 -20.71 2.32 -5.19
CA ASP A 23 -21.71 3.30 -4.78
C ASP A 23 -21.91 4.33 -5.90
N VAL A 24 -22.62 3.88 -6.94
CA VAL A 24 -22.83 4.66 -8.17
C VAL A 24 -23.96 5.69 -8.01
N SER A 25 -23.82 6.81 -8.71
CA SER A 25 -24.82 7.88 -8.69
C SER A 25 -26.17 7.44 -9.28
N GLU A 26 -27.26 8.09 -8.85
CA GLU A 26 -28.59 7.81 -9.40
C GLU A 26 -28.69 8.11 -10.90
N ASP A 27 -27.91 9.08 -11.41
CA ASP A 27 -27.87 9.39 -12.83
C ASP A 27 -27.20 8.26 -13.63
N PHE A 28 -26.14 7.64 -13.10
CA PHE A 28 -25.56 6.44 -13.70
C PHE A 28 -26.58 5.30 -13.70
N LEU A 29 -27.27 5.06 -12.58
CA LEU A 29 -28.28 4.00 -12.46
C LEU A 29 -29.46 4.17 -13.42
N ARG A 30 -29.86 5.42 -13.72
CA ARG A 30 -30.91 5.71 -14.72
C ARG A 30 -30.53 5.27 -16.13
N ALA A 31 -29.24 5.22 -16.46
CA ALA A 31 -28.77 4.75 -17.77
C ALA A 31 -28.82 3.21 -17.91
N TYR A 32 -28.94 2.47 -16.81
CA TYR A 32 -28.87 1.01 -16.77
C TYR A 32 -30.09 0.39 -16.05
N THR A 33 -31.30 0.74 -16.51
CA THR A 33 -32.55 0.38 -15.84
C THR A 33 -32.77 -1.12 -15.65
N LEU A 34 -32.35 -1.96 -16.61
CA LEU A 34 -32.57 -3.41 -16.56
C LEU A 34 -31.74 -4.09 -15.46
N ILE A 35 -30.59 -3.50 -15.12
CA ILE A 35 -29.65 -4.04 -14.14
C ILE A 35 -29.50 -3.17 -12.89
N ARG A 36 -30.29 -2.09 -12.77
CA ARG A 36 -30.22 -1.12 -11.67
C ARG A 36 -30.25 -1.78 -10.30
N LYS A 37 -31.15 -2.77 -10.13
CA LYS A 37 -31.32 -3.50 -8.87
C LYS A 37 -30.09 -4.36 -8.53
N ALA A 38 -29.42 -4.93 -9.52
CA ALA A 38 -28.18 -5.66 -9.31
C ALA A 38 -26.98 -4.72 -9.07
N LEU A 39 -26.96 -3.55 -9.70
CA LEU A 39 -25.88 -2.56 -9.54
C LEU A 39 -25.86 -1.92 -8.15
N LYS A 40 -27.01 -1.75 -7.50
CA LYS A 40 -27.09 -1.13 -6.17
C LYS A 40 -27.65 -2.08 -5.13
N ASP A 41 -26.76 -2.65 -4.33
CA ASP A 41 -27.09 -3.45 -3.14
C ASP A 41 -26.62 -2.71 -1.88
N GLU A 42 -27.58 -2.11 -1.16
CA GLU A 42 -27.33 -1.34 0.07
C GLU A 42 -26.65 -2.15 1.17
N ARG A 43 -26.88 -3.47 1.21
CA ARG A 43 -26.28 -4.36 2.22
C ARG A 43 -24.80 -4.53 1.93
N LEU A 44 -24.47 -4.75 0.67
CA LEU A 44 -23.09 -4.82 0.20
C LEU A 44 -22.36 -3.50 0.44
N ILE A 45 -22.95 -2.36 0.05
CA ILE A 45 -22.33 -1.04 0.22
C ILE A 45 -22.06 -0.77 1.70
N ARG A 46 -23.01 -1.10 2.60
CA ARG A 46 -22.82 -0.95 4.05
C ARG A 46 -21.68 -1.82 4.58
N ALA A 47 -21.65 -3.10 4.19
CA ALA A 47 -20.59 -4.02 4.60
C ALA A 47 -19.22 -3.57 4.07
N PHE A 48 -19.17 -3.15 2.81
CA PHE A 48 -17.96 -2.62 2.18
C PHE A 48 -17.45 -1.38 2.92
N ARG A 49 -18.31 -0.39 3.20
CA ARG A 49 -17.94 0.82 3.96
C ARG A 49 -17.42 0.50 5.35
N TYR A 50 -18.02 -0.48 6.03
CA TYR A 50 -17.55 -0.94 7.34
C TYR A 50 -16.10 -1.47 7.25
N TYR A 51 -15.83 -2.39 6.33
CA TYR A 51 -14.48 -2.95 6.16
C TYR A 51 -13.47 -1.93 5.64
N ASP A 52 -13.88 -0.99 4.79
CA ASP A 52 -13.01 0.11 4.36
C ASP A 52 -12.63 1.04 5.53
N GLY A 53 -13.59 1.36 6.40
CA GLY A 53 -13.35 2.12 7.62
C GLY A 53 -12.38 1.43 8.57
N GLU A 54 -12.58 0.13 8.83
CA GLU A 54 -11.69 -0.66 9.68
C GLU A 54 -10.29 -0.83 9.04
N ALA A 55 -10.20 -0.99 7.72
CA ALA A 55 -8.93 -1.05 7.01
C ALA A 55 -8.15 0.27 7.14
N LYS A 56 -8.79 1.42 6.91
CA LYS A 56 -8.19 2.75 7.07
C LYS A 56 -7.72 3.00 8.51
N LYS A 57 -8.56 2.66 9.49
CA LYS A 57 -8.26 2.79 10.92
C LYS A 57 -7.04 1.96 11.31
N HIS A 58 -7.04 0.67 10.99
CA HIS A 58 -5.93 -0.22 11.36
C HIS A 58 -4.64 0.07 10.58
N LYS A 59 -4.73 0.52 9.31
CA LYS A 59 -3.58 1.03 8.56
C LYS A 59 -2.94 2.21 9.28
N ARG A 60 -3.71 3.25 9.63
CA ARG A 60 -3.20 4.44 10.35
C ARG A 60 -2.55 4.09 11.68
N TRP A 61 -3.17 3.20 12.47
CA TRP A 61 -2.59 2.74 13.73
C TRP A 61 -1.28 1.97 13.52
N PHE A 62 -1.23 1.07 12.54
CA PHE A 62 -0.03 0.31 12.22
C PHE A 62 1.11 1.22 11.75
N GLU A 63 0.85 2.13 10.82
CA GLU A 63 1.83 3.09 10.31
C GLU A 63 2.31 4.04 11.41
N SER A 64 1.40 4.57 12.23
CA SER A 64 1.75 5.49 13.32
C SER A 64 2.60 4.81 14.38
N LEU A 65 2.24 3.59 14.80
CA LEU A 65 3.04 2.81 15.75
C LEU A 65 4.44 2.54 15.19
N GLY A 66 4.52 2.19 13.91
CA GLY A 66 5.79 1.99 13.22
C GLY A 66 6.68 3.24 13.23
N ILE A 67 6.13 4.39 12.83
CA ILE A 67 6.86 5.67 12.82
C ILE A 67 7.33 6.05 14.22
N TRP A 68 6.45 5.97 15.23
CA TRP A 68 6.83 6.30 16.61
C TRP A 68 7.91 5.38 17.15
N THR A 69 7.81 4.08 16.86
CA THR A 69 8.83 3.11 17.25
C THR A 69 10.20 3.46 16.65
N LEU A 70 10.23 3.80 15.36
CA LEU A 70 11.45 4.21 14.67
C LEU A 70 12.03 5.51 15.27
N LEU A 71 11.21 6.54 15.46
CA LEU A 71 11.67 7.81 16.03
C LEU A 71 12.24 7.64 17.44
N LEU A 72 11.57 6.84 18.28
CA LEU A 72 12.02 6.56 19.64
C LEU A 72 13.31 5.72 19.67
N ALA A 73 13.50 4.82 18.71
CA ALA A 73 14.74 4.05 18.57
C ALA A 73 15.91 4.89 18.05
N LEU A 74 15.64 5.87 17.16
CA LEU A 74 16.66 6.77 16.63
C LEU A 74 17.11 7.84 17.65
N ALA A 75 16.21 8.29 18.52
CA ALA A 75 16.49 9.32 19.52
C ALA A 75 17.75 9.04 20.37
N PRO A 76 17.94 7.90 21.05
CA PRO A 76 19.15 7.61 21.82
C PRO A 76 20.41 7.59 20.97
N LEU A 77 20.33 7.10 19.72
CA LEU A 77 21.48 7.04 18.81
C LEU A 77 21.92 8.43 18.35
N LEU A 78 20.96 9.31 18.03
CA LEU A 78 21.22 10.70 17.69
C LEU A 78 21.77 11.47 18.89
N VAL A 79 21.21 11.23 20.07
CA VAL A 79 21.68 11.81 21.33
C VAL A 79 23.13 11.40 21.63
N ALA A 80 23.48 10.13 21.43
CA ALA A 80 24.85 9.65 21.57
C ALA A 80 25.80 10.34 20.58
N ALA A 81 25.39 10.50 19.32
CA ALA A 81 26.16 11.23 18.32
C ALA A 81 26.40 12.69 18.70
N ILE A 82 25.37 13.38 19.21
CA ILE A 82 25.48 14.76 19.66
C ILE A 82 26.36 14.87 20.91
N ARG A 83 26.27 13.91 21.86
CA ARG A 83 27.16 13.85 23.03
C ARG A 83 28.63 13.77 22.62
N MET A 84 28.96 12.98 21.60
CA MET A 84 30.33 12.90 21.07
C MET A 84 30.82 14.24 20.49
N ILE A 85 29.93 14.99 19.84
CA ILE A 85 30.23 16.32 19.28
C ILE A 85 30.45 17.37 20.38
N VAL A 86 29.55 17.40 21.36
CA VAL A 86 29.50 18.41 22.42
C VAL A 86 30.57 18.16 23.50
N GLY A 87 30.94 16.90 23.72
CA GLY A 87 31.83 16.47 24.79
C GLY A 87 31.13 16.35 26.15
N ASP A 88 31.70 15.54 27.04
CA ASP A 88 31.08 15.20 28.33
C ASP A 88 30.93 16.41 29.27
N GLU A 89 31.82 17.41 29.19
CA GLU A 89 31.81 18.56 30.11
C GLU A 89 30.57 19.46 29.95
N MET A 90 30.01 19.54 28.75
CA MET A 90 28.80 20.33 28.46
C MET A 90 27.53 19.47 28.43
N TRP A 91 27.66 18.16 28.64
CA TRP A 91 26.56 17.22 28.54
C TRP A 91 25.81 17.08 29.87
N LYS A 92 24.47 17.05 29.81
CA LYS A 92 23.63 16.82 30.99
C LYS A 92 23.17 15.36 31.04
N GLU A 93 23.47 14.66 32.14
CA GLU A 93 23.11 13.24 32.32
C GLU A 93 21.59 12.98 32.25
N GLU A 94 20.77 13.98 32.56
CA GLU A 94 19.30 13.92 32.41
C GLU A 94 18.87 13.67 30.95
N ILE A 95 19.61 14.21 29.97
CA ILE A 95 19.33 14.04 28.54
C ILE A 95 19.63 12.60 28.13
N SER A 96 20.76 12.04 28.58
CA SER A 96 21.12 10.64 28.32
C SER A 96 20.09 9.69 28.93
N THR A 97 19.74 9.89 30.19
CA THR A 97 18.74 9.07 30.91
C THR A 97 17.38 9.10 30.20
N SER A 98 16.96 10.28 29.74
CA SER A 98 15.71 10.44 28.98
C SER A 98 15.75 9.70 27.64
N ALA A 99 16.85 9.82 26.90
CA ALA A 99 16.99 9.19 25.59
C ALA A 99 17.06 7.66 25.67
N GLU A 100 17.77 7.11 26.67
CA GLU A 100 17.79 5.68 26.96
C GLU A 100 16.39 5.15 27.30
N THR A 101 15.62 5.91 28.09
CA THR A 101 14.22 5.59 28.40
C THR A 101 13.37 5.52 27.13
N LEU A 102 13.55 6.45 26.17
CA LEU A 102 12.87 6.38 24.86
C LEU A 102 13.27 5.13 24.08
N GLY A 103 14.55 4.75 24.12
CA GLY A 103 15.04 3.49 23.54
C GLY A 103 14.33 2.27 24.14
N LEU A 104 14.20 2.19 25.47
CA LEU A 104 13.47 1.13 26.16
C LEU A 104 11.97 1.11 25.78
N ILE A 105 11.34 2.28 25.70
CA ILE A 105 9.94 2.40 25.24
C ILE A 105 9.81 1.89 23.80
N SER A 106 10.77 2.15 22.92
CA SER A 106 10.73 1.64 21.53
C SER A 106 10.72 0.10 21.49
N VAL A 107 11.56 -0.56 22.31
CA VAL A 107 11.58 -2.02 22.43
C VAL A 107 10.26 -2.55 22.98
N LEU A 108 9.68 -1.88 23.97
CA LEU A 108 8.37 -2.25 24.51
C LEU A 108 7.26 -2.12 23.44
N LEU A 109 7.26 -1.04 22.66
CA LEU A 109 6.33 -0.84 21.56
C LEU A 109 6.47 -1.94 20.50
N VAL A 110 7.71 -2.36 20.19
CA VAL A 110 7.96 -3.50 19.30
C VAL A 110 7.27 -4.77 19.81
N LEU A 111 7.47 -5.10 21.09
CA LEU A 111 6.85 -6.28 21.70
C LEU A 111 5.31 -6.18 21.75
N LEU A 112 4.78 -5.01 22.11
CA LEU A 112 3.33 -4.78 22.15
C LEU A 112 2.69 -4.82 20.77
N SER A 113 3.38 -4.32 19.74
CA SER A 113 2.88 -4.38 18.36
C SER A 113 2.72 -5.83 17.88
N ARG A 114 3.64 -6.73 18.29
CA ARG A 114 3.58 -8.17 18.01
C ARG A 114 2.29 -8.76 18.54
N ARG A 115 1.87 -8.30 19.72
CA ARG A 115 0.68 -8.77 20.41
C ARG A 115 -0.61 -8.15 19.86
N ARG A 116 -0.59 -6.87 19.47
CA ARG A 116 -1.81 -6.10 19.14
C ARG A 116 -2.44 -6.41 17.77
N GLN A 117 -1.84 -7.28 16.96
CA GLN A 117 -2.43 -7.82 15.71
C GLN A 117 -3.01 -6.78 14.73
N HIS A 118 -2.71 -5.48 14.85
CA HIS A 118 -3.28 -4.43 13.98
C HIS A 118 -2.97 -4.69 12.51
N ARG A 119 -1.79 -5.23 12.20
CA ARG A 119 -1.43 -5.69 10.86
C ARG A 119 -2.39 -6.76 10.34
N ARG A 120 -2.71 -7.77 11.16
CA ARG A 120 -3.66 -8.84 10.81
C ARG A 120 -5.07 -8.31 10.65
N LEU A 121 -5.50 -7.41 11.53
CA LEU A 121 -6.82 -6.77 11.45
C LEU A 121 -6.94 -5.90 10.20
N TRP A 122 -5.89 -5.16 9.85
CA TRP A 122 -5.81 -4.41 8.60
C TRP A 122 -5.89 -5.33 7.38
N CYS A 123 -5.05 -6.36 7.31
CA CYS A 123 -5.05 -7.32 6.20
C CYS A 123 -6.41 -8.01 6.05
N LYS A 124 -7.01 -8.44 7.17
CA LYS A 124 -8.36 -9.02 7.21
C LYS A 124 -9.41 -8.05 6.67
N ALA A 125 -9.38 -6.79 7.08
CA ALA A 125 -10.33 -5.79 6.61
C ALA A 125 -10.17 -5.52 5.11
N VAL A 126 -8.94 -5.42 4.60
CA VAL A 126 -8.64 -5.30 3.16
C VAL A 126 -9.15 -6.52 2.41
N PHE A 127 -8.87 -7.73 2.90
CA PHE A 127 -9.35 -8.98 2.33
C PHE A 127 -10.89 -8.98 2.20
N CYS A 128 -11.62 -8.74 3.29
CA CYS A 128 -13.08 -8.70 3.24
C CYS A 128 -13.61 -7.65 2.28
N ARG A 129 -13.03 -6.44 2.30
CA ARG A 129 -13.43 -5.33 1.42
C ARG A 129 -13.24 -5.69 -0.05
N GLU A 130 -12.07 -6.17 -0.44
CA GLU A 130 -11.79 -6.51 -1.84
C GLU A 130 -12.58 -7.75 -2.29
N ARG A 131 -12.76 -8.76 -1.43
CA ARG A 131 -13.60 -9.93 -1.77
C ARG A 131 -15.08 -9.54 -1.94
N LEU A 132 -15.60 -8.59 -1.16
CA LEU A 132 -16.95 -8.04 -1.38
C LEU A 132 -17.07 -7.33 -2.73
N ARG A 133 -16.06 -6.51 -3.08
CA ARG A 133 -15.99 -5.84 -4.38
C ARG A 133 -15.94 -6.86 -5.53
N GLN A 134 -15.10 -7.88 -5.41
CA GLN A 134 -15.01 -8.96 -6.40
C GLN A 134 -16.33 -9.72 -6.53
N TRP A 135 -16.99 -10.09 -5.42
CA TRP A 135 -18.31 -10.72 -5.48
C TRP A 135 -19.34 -9.85 -6.19
N HIS A 136 -19.33 -8.54 -5.94
CA HIS A 136 -20.23 -7.59 -6.61
C HIS A 136 -20.07 -7.64 -8.12
N PHE A 137 -18.84 -7.63 -8.65
CA PHE A 137 -18.60 -7.65 -10.09
C PHE A 137 -18.74 -9.04 -10.69
N GLN A 138 -18.26 -10.07 -10.00
CA GLN A 138 -18.32 -11.45 -10.47
C GLN A 138 -19.77 -11.91 -10.65
N LYS A 139 -20.73 -11.50 -9.82
CA LYS A 139 -22.15 -11.90 -10.01
C LYS A 139 -22.72 -11.49 -11.38
N PHE A 140 -22.17 -10.47 -12.03
CA PHE A 140 -22.52 -10.06 -13.39
C PHE A 140 -21.84 -10.90 -14.48
N LEU A 141 -21.06 -11.91 -14.12
CA LEU A 141 -20.57 -12.92 -15.05
C LEU A 141 -21.55 -14.11 -15.15
N ASP A 142 -22.53 -14.17 -14.25
CA ASP A 142 -23.57 -15.19 -14.23
C ASP A 142 -24.83 -14.66 -14.93
N GLY A 143 -24.89 -14.84 -16.25
CA GLY A 143 -26.01 -14.41 -17.09
C GLY A 143 -27.35 -15.04 -16.72
N GLU A 144 -27.36 -16.29 -16.21
CA GLU A 144 -28.57 -16.95 -15.71
C GLU A 144 -29.12 -16.23 -14.47
N PHE A 145 -28.25 -15.89 -13.51
CA PHE A 145 -28.64 -15.16 -12.31
C PHE A 145 -29.16 -13.76 -12.64
N ILE A 146 -28.45 -13.00 -13.49
CA ILE A 146 -28.88 -11.66 -13.89
C ILE A 146 -30.15 -11.72 -14.75
N GLY A 147 -30.35 -12.79 -15.51
CA GLY A 147 -31.58 -13.02 -16.27
C GLY A 147 -32.84 -13.06 -15.41
N LEU A 148 -32.73 -13.44 -14.13
CA LEU A 148 -33.86 -13.41 -13.18
C LEU A 148 -34.43 -12.00 -12.94
N LEU A 149 -33.71 -10.94 -13.32
CA LEU A 149 -34.23 -9.56 -13.26
C LEU A 149 -35.30 -9.27 -14.31
N VAL A 150 -35.32 -10.03 -15.41
CA VAL A 150 -36.30 -9.86 -16.49
C VAL A 150 -37.63 -10.50 -16.11
N ASP A 151 -37.59 -11.56 -15.29
CA ASP A 151 -38.77 -12.16 -14.72
C ASP A 151 -39.38 -11.21 -13.69
N ALA A 152 -40.67 -10.87 -13.81
CA ALA A 152 -41.42 -10.05 -12.84
C ALA A 152 -41.66 -10.74 -11.48
N SER A 153 -40.80 -11.69 -11.12
CA SER A 153 -40.89 -12.52 -9.92
C SER A 153 -39.85 -12.08 -8.89
N ASP A 154 -40.15 -12.26 -7.60
CA ASP A 154 -39.20 -12.01 -6.50
C ASP A 154 -38.01 -13.00 -6.47
N ARG A 155 -37.86 -13.86 -7.51
CA ARG A 155 -36.82 -14.88 -7.59
C ARG A 155 -35.41 -14.30 -7.56
N PHE A 156 -35.20 -13.15 -8.18
CA PHE A 156 -33.90 -12.48 -8.14
C PHE A 156 -33.50 -12.12 -6.70
N ASP A 157 -34.43 -11.58 -5.91
CA ASP A 157 -34.14 -11.19 -4.52
C ASP A 157 -33.87 -12.40 -3.64
N VAL A 158 -34.67 -13.45 -3.79
CA VAL A 158 -34.47 -14.71 -3.04
C VAL A 158 -33.10 -15.32 -3.33
N GLU A 159 -32.70 -15.36 -4.60
CA GLU A 159 -31.39 -15.91 -4.97
C GLU A 159 -30.23 -14.98 -4.56
N LEU A 160 -30.41 -13.66 -4.66
CA LEU A 160 -29.44 -12.67 -4.17
C LEU A 160 -29.23 -12.83 -2.66
N ASP A 161 -30.31 -12.98 -1.89
CA ASP A 161 -30.29 -13.17 -0.43
C ASP A 161 -29.57 -14.45 -0.04
N LYS A 162 -29.83 -15.55 -0.77
CA LYS A 162 -29.14 -16.82 -0.59
C LYS A 162 -27.64 -16.69 -0.86
N ARG A 163 -27.25 -16.05 -1.97
CA ARG A 163 -25.84 -15.82 -2.32
C ARG A 163 -25.15 -14.91 -1.31
N TRP A 164 -25.86 -13.87 -0.84
CA TRP A 164 -25.39 -12.96 0.18
C TRP A 164 -25.18 -13.66 1.54
N ALA A 165 -26.12 -14.51 1.94
CA ALA A 165 -25.99 -15.32 3.16
C ALA A 165 -24.77 -16.25 3.10
N ASN A 166 -24.51 -16.86 1.94
CA ASN A 166 -23.34 -17.72 1.74
C ASN A 166 -22.03 -16.95 1.90
N ILE A 167 -21.89 -15.80 1.22
CA ILE A 167 -20.65 -15.01 1.32
C ILE A 167 -20.44 -14.41 2.72
N THR A 168 -21.50 -13.95 3.38
CA THR A 168 -21.41 -13.40 4.74
C THR A 168 -21.08 -14.47 5.78
N HIS A 169 -21.55 -15.70 5.57
CA HIS A 169 -21.14 -16.85 6.39
C HIS A 169 -19.62 -17.07 6.32
N ASN A 170 -19.04 -17.03 5.12
CA ASN A 170 -17.59 -17.17 4.92
C ASN A 170 -16.79 -16.03 5.57
N PHE A 171 -17.36 -14.83 5.70
CA PHE A 171 -16.70 -13.71 6.38
C PHE A 171 -16.83 -13.73 7.90
N ARG A 172 -17.66 -14.60 8.49
CA ARG A 172 -17.78 -14.73 9.95
C ARG A 172 -16.45 -15.15 10.58
N ASP A 173 -15.76 -16.12 9.97
CA ASP A 173 -14.35 -16.42 10.26
C ASP A 173 -13.43 -15.83 9.17
N SER A 174 -13.54 -14.53 8.97
CA SER A 174 -12.79 -13.81 7.94
C SER A 174 -11.26 -13.96 8.05
N TYR A 175 -10.72 -14.28 9.23
CA TYR A 175 -9.28 -14.55 9.35
C TYR A 175 -8.93 -15.97 8.88
N GLY A 176 -9.73 -16.97 9.25
CA GLY A 176 -9.59 -18.32 8.71
C GLY A 176 -9.75 -18.36 7.20
N ALA A 177 -10.76 -17.66 6.66
CA ALA A 177 -10.98 -17.52 5.22
C ALA A 177 -9.82 -16.82 4.52
N MET A 178 -9.28 -15.74 5.09
CA MET A 178 -8.09 -15.07 4.55
C MET A 178 -6.88 -16.00 4.53
N LYS A 179 -6.64 -16.77 5.59
CA LYS A 179 -5.53 -17.73 5.61
C LYS A 179 -5.67 -18.81 4.56
N GLN A 180 -6.85 -19.41 4.44
CA GLN A 180 -7.12 -20.40 3.40
C GLN A 180 -6.87 -19.82 2.00
N PHE A 181 -7.31 -18.59 1.76
CA PHE A 181 -7.06 -17.86 0.52
C PHE A 181 -5.56 -17.61 0.23
N LEU A 182 -4.74 -17.48 1.27
CA LEU A 182 -3.29 -17.28 1.13
C LEU A 182 -2.52 -18.58 0.93
N ASP A 183 -2.94 -19.62 1.63
CA ASP A 183 -2.25 -20.92 1.71
C ASP A 183 -2.54 -21.79 0.49
N PHE A 184 -3.72 -21.67 -0.10
CA PHE A 184 -4.13 -22.47 -1.25
C PHE A 184 -4.25 -21.63 -2.52
N ASP A 185 -3.61 -22.10 -3.59
CA ASP A 185 -3.87 -21.61 -4.93
C ASP A 185 -5.01 -22.45 -5.51
N HIS A 186 -6.22 -21.91 -5.49
CA HIS A 186 -7.40 -22.62 -5.97
C HIS A 186 -7.88 -22.04 -7.29
N ASP A 187 -8.08 -22.92 -8.28
CA ASP A 187 -8.85 -22.65 -9.50
C ASP A 187 -10.30 -22.16 -9.20
N SER A 188 -10.76 -22.23 -7.93
CA SER A 188 -12.12 -21.92 -7.49
C SER A 188 -12.26 -20.61 -6.68
N ASP A 189 -11.33 -19.66 -6.77
CA ASP A 189 -11.50 -18.35 -6.10
C ASP A 189 -12.61 -17.48 -6.71
N SER A 190 -13.24 -17.94 -7.80
CA SER A 190 -14.42 -17.33 -8.37
C SER A 190 -15.68 -17.69 -7.57
N PHE A 191 -16.45 -16.68 -7.17
CA PHE A 191 -17.71 -16.86 -6.45
C PHE A 191 -18.84 -17.40 -7.34
N VAL A 192 -18.73 -17.23 -8.66
CA VAL A 192 -19.77 -17.65 -9.60
C VAL A 192 -19.18 -18.29 -10.84
N LYS A 193 -19.99 -19.14 -11.46
CA LYS A 193 -19.68 -19.69 -12.79
C LYS A 193 -20.06 -18.65 -13.85
N VAL A 194 -19.23 -18.53 -14.88
CA VAL A 194 -19.59 -17.71 -16.05
C VAL A 194 -20.64 -18.45 -16.86
N THR A 195 -21.82 -17.83 -17.00
CA THR A 195 -22.96 -18.40 -17.75
C THR A 195 -23.40 -17.39 -18.82
N PRO A 196 -23.86 -17.87 -19.99
CA PRO A 196 -24.29 -16.97 -21.06
C PRO A 196 -25.58 -16.23 -20.69
N TYR A 197 -25.74 -15.02 -21.22
CA TYR A 197 -26.98 -14.26 -21.11
C TYR A 197 -28.01 -14.76 -22.11
N ALA A 198 -29.24 -14.98 -21.64
CA ALA A 198 -30.38 -15.27 -22.52
C ALA A 198 -30.85 -14.01 -23.29
N ASP A 199 -30.89 -12.87 -22.60
CA ASP A 199 -31.28 -11.58 -23.19
C ASP A 199 -30.05 -10.74 -23.57
N ARG A 200 -29.94 -10.42 -24.86
CA ARG A 200 -28.86 -9.60 -25.43
C ARG A 200 -28.89 -8.15 -24.94
N ALA A 201 -30.05 -7.57 -24.68
CA ALA A 201 -30.17 -6.19 -24.21
C ALA A 201 -29.62 -6.05 -22.78
N VAL A 202 -29.98 -7.00 -21.91
CA VAL A 202 -29.42 -7.12 -20.55
C VAL A 202 -27.90 -7.30 -20.62
N ALA A 203 -27.43 -8.23 -21.44
CA ALA A 203 -25.99 -8.48 -21.61
C ALA A 203 -25.23 -7.20 -22.01
N GLN A 204 -25.78 -6.42 -22.94
CA GLN A 204 -25.14 -5.18 -23.38
C GLN A 204 -25.11 -4.12 -22.29
N GLN A 205 -26.18 -3.97 -21.49
CA GLN A 205 -26.17 -3.08 -20.33
C GLN A 205 -25.11 -3.49 -19.31
N VAL A 206 -24.98 -4.79 -19.03
CA VAL A 206 -23.95 -5.31 -18.12
C VAL A 206 -22.55 -4.99 -18.63
N ILE A 207 -22.25 -5.33 -19.89
CA ILE A 207 -20.93 -5.09 -20.48
C ILE A 207 -20.57 -3.60 -20.45
N ASN A 208 -21.52 -2.72 -20.78
CA ASN A 208 -21.30 -1.27 -20.76
C ASN A 208 -21.07 -0.76 -19.33
N ALA A 209 -21.89 -1.20 -18.36
CA ALA A 209 -21.74 -0.83 -16.97
C ALA A 209 -20.40 -1.32 -16.38
N LEU A 210 -20.03 -2.58 -16.63
CA LEU A 210 -18.76 -3.15 -16.17
C LEU A 210 -17.54 -2.51 -16.85
N SER A 211 -17.65 -2.16 -18.13
CA SER A 211 -16.59 -1.39 -18.81
C SER A 211 -16.30 -0.08 -18.07
N ALA A 212 -17.34 0.68 -17.72
CA ALA A 212 -17.19 1.95 -17.01
C ALA A 212 -16.75 1.77 -15.55
N LEU A 213 -17.46 0.92 -14.78
CA LEU A 213 -17.32 0.79 -13.33
C LEU A 213 -16.16 -0.10 -12.91
N ARG A 214 -15.80 -1.09 -13.73
CA ARG A 214 -14.79 -2.07 -13.36
C ARG A 214 -13.52 -1.86 -14.16
N VAL A 215 -13.60 -1.94 -15.48
CA VAL A 215 -12.42 -1.88 -16.37
C VAL A 215 -11.77 -0.50 -16.33
N GLN A 216 -12.51 0.53 -16.75
CA GLN A 216 -11.99 1.90 -16.84
C GLN A 216 -11.72 2.51 -15.47
N HIS A 217 -12.58 2.25 -14.48
CA HIS A 217 -12.35 2.73 -13.13
C HIS A 217 -11.11 2.09 -12.50
N GLN A 218 -10.92 0.76 -12.60
CA GLN A 218 -9.71 0.14 -12.03
C GLN A 218 -8.44 0.58 -12.74
N LEU A 219 -8.45 0.73 -14.06
CA LEU A 219 -7.29 1.22 -14.80
C LEU A 219 -6.92 2.64 -14.35
N ARG A 220 -7.92 3.54 -14.32
CA ARG A 220 -7.71 4.91 -13.83
C ARG A 220 -7.27 4.92 -12.38
N TYR A 221 -7.87 4.10 -11.54
CA TYR A 221 -7.47 3.98 -10.14
C TYR A 221 -6.04 3.47 -9.99
N ALA A 222 -5.59 2.49 -10.77
CA ALA A 222 -4.23 1.98 -10.72
C ALA A 222 -3.21 3.06 -11.14
N VAL A 223 -3.50 3.77 -12.24
CA VAL A 223 -2.65 4.87 -12.75
C VAL A 223 -2.65 6.06 -11.79
N GLN A 224 -3.82 6.44 -11.30
CA GLN A 224 -3.97 7.54 -10.35
C GLN A 224 -3.31 7.16 -9.03
N ARG A 225 -3.42 5.93 -8.54
CA ARG A 225 -2.76 5.52 -7.29
C ARG A 225 -1.24 5.60 -7.40
N THR A 226 -0.67 5.31 -8.57
CA THR A 226 0.76 5.53 -8.82
C THR A 226 1.14 7.01 -8.87
N ALA A 227 0.21 7.92 -9.20
CA ALA A 227 0.44 9.37 -9.26
C ALA A 227 0.10 10.12 -7.95
N ASP A 228 -1.10 9.88 -7.41
CA ASP A 228 -1.81 10.68 -6.39
C ASP A 228 -1.67 10.15 -4.96
N GLU A 229 -1.03 9.00 -4.69
CA GLU A 229 -0.54 8.75 -3.31
C GLU A 229 0.45 9.85 -2.84
N GLY A 230 0.78 10.79 -3.73
CA GLY A 230 1.42 12.06 -3.45
C GLY A 230 0.59 13.19 -2.87
N GLU A 231 -0.70 13.30 -3.19
CA GLU A 231 -1.44 14.49 -2.78
C GLU A 231 -1.93 14.43 -1.33
N GLU A 232 -2.47 13.31 -0.84
CA GLU A 232 -3.00 13.23 0.54
C GLU A 232 -1.93 13.39 1.64
N ARG A 233 -0.64 13.29 1.28
CA ARG A 233 0.51 13.34 2.20
C ARG A 233 1.63 14.26 1.70
N GLY A 234 1.38 15.04 0.64
CA GLY A 234 2.29 16.05 0.07
C GLY A 234 3.47 15.56 -0.76
N LEU A 235 3.75 14.25 -0.84
CA LEU A 235 4.82 13.63 -1.65
C LEU A 235 4.40 12.26 -2.18
N SER A 236 4.57 11.99 -3.48
CA SER A 236 4.23 10.71 -4.14
C SER A 236 4.99 9.53 -3.55
N LEU A 237 4.50 8.29 -3.75
CA LEU A 237 5.23 7.10 -3.30
C LEU A 237 6.66 7.07 -3.88
N GLU A 238 6.80 7.46 -5.14
CA GLU A 238 8.08 7.54 -5.83
C GLU A 238 8.95 8.69 -5.29
N GLU A 239 8.35 9.84 -4.98
CA GLU A 239 9.06 10.94 -4.32
C GLU A 239 9.52 10.55 -2.92
N ARG A 240 8.73 9.81 -2.14
CA ARG A 240 9.15 9.30 -0.82
C ARG A 240 10.24 8.25 -0.95
N ARG A 241 10.09 7.32 -1.91
CA ARG A 241 11.10 6.30 -2.23
C ARG A 241 12.42 6.98 -2.56
N SER A 242 12.40 7.85 -3.57
CA SER A 242 13.57 8.59 -4.01
C SER A 242 14.14 9.47 -2.90
N LEU A 243 13.35 10.28 -2.20
CA LEU A 243 13.84 11.11 -1.09
C LEU A 243 14.50 10.27 0.00
N SER A 244 13.88 9.17 0.43
CA SER A 244 14.47 8.28 1.43
C SER A 244 15.78 7.65 0.95
N GLU A 245 15.87 7.28 -0.32
CA GLU A 245 17.06 6.69 -0.93
C GLU A 245 18.19 7.71 -1.08
N HIS A 246 17.87 8.93 -1.53
CA HIS A 246 18.84 10.03 -1.60
C HIS A 246 19.34 10.40 -0.21
N VAL A 247 18.45 10.52 0.79
CA VAL A 247 18.85 10.79 2.18
C VAL A 247 19.73 9.66 2.71
N ALA A 248 19.37 8.40 2.49
CA ALA A 248 20.17 7.27 2.95
C ALA A 248 21.55 7.21 2.29
N ALA A 249 21.61 7.44 0.97
CA ALA A 249 22.84 7.40 0.19
C ALA A 249 23.75 8.60 0.52
N LEU A 250 23.21 9.82 0.57
CA LEU A 250 23.96 11.02 0.91
C LEU A 250 24.45 10.97 2.36
N ALA A 251 23.63 10.51 3.30
CA ALA A 251 24.05 10.35 4.68
C ALA A 251 25.17 9.29 4.81
N LEU A 252 25.07 8.16 4.10
CA LEU A 252 26.15 7.17 4.11
C LEU A 252 27.43 7.69 3.45
N ALA A 253 27.32 8.33 2.28
CA ALA A 253 28.46 8.92 1.58
C ALA A 253 29.13 10.00 2.45
N GLY A 254 28.33 10.84 3.11
CA GLY A 254 28.80 11.82 4.08
C GLY A 254 29.52 11.16 5.26
N ALA A 255 28.97 10.10 5.84
CA ALA A 255 29.61 9.37 6.93
C ALA A 255 30.98 8.80 6.49
N VAL A 256 31.07 8.23 5.28
CA VAL A 256 32.33 7.73 4.72
C VAL A 256 33.33 8.87 4.51
N LEU A 257 32.92 10.00 3.94
CA LEU A 257 33.78 11.17 3.74
C LEU A 257 34.30 11.74 5.06
N VAL A 258 33.45 11.78 6.09
CA VAL A 258 33.80 12.21 7.44
C VAL A 258 34.84 11.26 8.04
N ILE A 259 34.66 9.94 7.92
CA ILE A 259 35.62 8.93 8.41
C ILE A 259 36.96 9.06 7.67
N VAL A 260 36.95 9.18 6.35
CA VAL A 260 38.18 9.36 5.55
C VAL A 260 38.89 10.65 5.95
N SER A 261 38.14 11.74 6.14
CA SER A 261 38.70 13.01 6.61
C SER A 261 39.33 12.86 8.00
N ALA A 262 38.66 12.16 8.92
CA ALA A 262 39.17 11.88 10.25
C ALA A 262 40.47 11.07 10.23
N LEU A 263 40.61 10.12 9.30
CA LEU A 263 41.83 9.32 9.12
C LEU A 263 42.97 10.11 8.47
N LEU A 264 42.67 11.10 7.64
CA LEU A 264 43.69 11.96 7.01
C LEU A 264 44.29 12.96 8.00
N VAL A 265 43.55 13.43 9.01
CA VAL A 265 44.06 14.36 10.04
C VAL A 265 45.34 13.87 10.73
N PRO A 266 45.40 12.65 11.33
CA PRO A 266 46.62 12.18 11.99
C PRO A 266 47.75 11.94 10.98
N ILE A 267 47.46 11.54 9.74
CA ILE A 267 48.47 11.36 8.68
C ILE A 267 49.11 12.71 8.33
N VAL A 268 48.30 13.72 8.06
CA VAL A 268 48.77 15.08 7.73
C VAL A 268 49.53 15.68 8.91
N SER A 269 49.03 15.50 10.13
CA SER A 269 49.72 15.94 11.35
C SER A 269 51.09 15.27 11.50
N TRP A 270 51.16 13.95 11.31
CA TRP A 270 52.42 13.21 11.37
C TRP A 270 53.43 13.69 10.33
N ILE A 271 53.00 13.90 9.08
CA ILE A 271 53.83 14.46 8.00
C ILE A 271 54.29 15.88 8.35
N ALA A 272 53.41 16.72 8.90
CA ALA A 272 53.74 18.09 9.27
C ALA A 272 54.80 18.15 10.40
N ALA A 273 54.63 17.32 11.43
CA ALA A 273 55.55 17.23 12.56
C ALA A 273 56.95 16.77 12.12
N HIS A 274 57.04 15.67 11.34
CA HIS A 274 58.33 15.09 10.95
C HIS A 274 58.97 15.75 9.73
N GLY A 275 58.18 16.34 8.82
CA GLY A 275 58.66 16.93 7.58
C GLY A 275 59.03 18.40 7.68
N PHE A 276 58.37 19.16 8.57
CA PHE A 276 58.53 20.62 8.64
C PHE A 276 58.96 21.15 10.01
N GLY A 277 59.16 20.28 11.01
CA GLY A 277 59.70 20.65 12.33
C GLY A 277 58.76 21.51 13.19
N HIS A 278 57.45 21.46 12.94
CA HIS A 278 56.44 22.20 13.70
C HIS A 278 55.75 21.29 14.72
N ASP A 279 56.37 21.11 15.90
CA ASP A 279 55.88 20.20 16.95
C ASP A 279 54.57 20.63 17.66
N ASN A 280 54.08 21.86 17.43
CA ASN A 280 52.94 22.44 18.18
C ASN A 280 51.77 22.92 17.31
N TRP A 281 51.67 22.48 16.05
CA TRP A 281 50.71 23.09 15.12
C TRP A 281 49.23 22.76 15.42
N LEU A 282 48.91 21.63 16.07
CA LEU A 282 47.50 21.22 16.27
C LEU A 282 47.16 20.80 17.72
N PRO A 283 47.13 21.72 18.70
CA PRO A 283 46.48 21.49 20.00
C PRO A 283 44.96 21.21 19.92
N LYS A 284 44.37 21.25 18.70
CA LYS A 284 42.95 21.04 18.43
C LYS A 284 42.60 19.66 17.86
N GLU A 285 43.56 18.74 17.70
CA GLU A 285 43.27 17.41 17.12
C GLU A 285 42.19 16.65 17.86
N LYS A 286 42.28 16.58 19.20
CA LYS A 286 41.29 15.88 20.02
C LYS A 286 39.87 16.44 19.84
N ILE A 287 39.76 17.74 19.60
CA ILE A 287 38.47 18.40 19.37
C ILE A 287 37.95 18.04 17.98
N LEU A 288 38.79 18.13 16.94
CA LEU A 288 38.43 17.78 15.57
C LEU A 288 38.02 16.30 15.43
N THR A 289 38.76 15.39 16.05
CA THR A 289 38.44 13.95 16.04
C THR A 289 37.06 13.69 16.64
N ARG A 290 36.72 14.33 17.77
CA ARG A 290 35.38 14.22 18.39
C ARG A 290 34.27 14.71 17.45
N TYR A 291 34.46 15.85 16.79
CA TYR A 291 33.50 16.36 15.80
C TYR A 291 33.30 15.38 14.64
N PHE A 292 34.38 14.82 14.09
CA PHE A 292 34.28 13.88 13.00
C PHE A 292 33.62 12.56 13.42
N GLU A 293 33.99 11.99 14.57
CA GLU A 293 33.37 10.76 15.07
C GLU A 293 31.87 10.93 15.32
N GLY A 294 31.49 12.02 15.99
CA GLY A 294 30.08 12.31 16.26
C GLY A 294 29.28 12.61 14.99
N ALA A 295 29.85 13.35 14.03
CA ALA A 295 29.22 13.60 12.74
C ALA A 295 29.07 12.30 11.90
N ALA A 296 30.08 11.43 11.91
CA ALA A 296 30.02 10.13 11.23
C ALA A 296 28.93 9.25 11.83
N LEU A 297 28.84 9.20 13.17
CA LEU A 297 27.78 8.46 13.86
C LEU A 297 26.40 9.05 13.53
N PHE A 298 26.23 10.36 13.59
CA PHE A 298 24.97 11.04 13.27
C PHE A 298 24.48 10.69 11.86
N LEU A 299 25.36 10.82 10.86
CA LEU A 299 25.05 10.51 9.47
C LEU A 299 24.76 9.01 9.26
N SER A 300 25.50 8.13 9.94
CA SER A 300 25.25 6.68 9.90
C SER A 300 23.87 6.33 10.46
N VAL A 301 23.48 6.95 11.57
CA VAL A 301 22.16 6.78 12.20
C VAL A 301 21.04 7.29 11.30
N LEU A 302 21.22 8.46 10.66
CA LEU A 302 20.25 8.96 9.67
C LEU A 302 20.10 8.03 8.48
N SER A 303 21.22 7.49 7.96
CA SER A 303 21.18 6.51 6.87
C SER A 303 20.43 5.25 7.26
N ALA A 304 20.73 4.70 8.45
CA ALA A 304 20.05 3.53 8.99
C ALA A 304 18.55 3.78 9.22
N GLY A 305 18.20 4.93 9.80
CA GLY A 305 16.82 5.35 10.02
C GLY A 305 16.01 5.47 8.73
N SER A 306 16.60 6.07 7.69
CA SER A 306 15.95 6.19 6.38
C SER A 306 15.72 4.82 5.72
N ARG A 307 16.70 3.91 5.81
CA ARG A 307 16.56 2.53 5.31
C ARG A 307 15.50 1.75 6.08
N ALA A 308 15.48 1.87 7.41
CA ALA A 308 14.46 1.24 8.25
C ALA A 308 13.06 1.76 7.93
N TYR A 309 12.91 3.08 7.71
CA TYR A 309 11.67 3.69 7.23
C TYR A 309 11.22 3.08 5.90
N ARG A 310 12.12 2.99 4.91
CA ARG A 310 11.81 2.42 3.58
C ARG A 310 11.41 0.96 3.66
N ALA A 311 12.16 0.16 4.41
CA ALA A 311 11.90 -1.26 4.60
C ALA A 311 10.57 -1.49 5.32
N GLY A 312 10.26 -0.69 6.34
CA GLY A 312 9.01 -0.79 7.08
C GLY A 312 7.79 -0.62 6.18
N PHE A 313 7.76 0.40 5.33
CA PHE A 313 6.63 0.70 4.46
C PHE A 313 6.49 -0.25 3.25
N THR A 314 7.46 -1.15 3.02
CA THR A 314 7.56 -1.99 1.80
C THR A 314 7.38 -1.18 0.51
N VAL A 315 7.92 0.06 0.49
CA VAL A 315 7.67 1.01 -0.60
C VAL A 315 8.08 0.45 -1.96
N PRO A 316 9.27 -0.18 -2.11
CA PRO A 316 9.70 -0.67 -3.42
C PRO A 316 8.78 -1.75 -3.99
N ASP A 317 8.49 -2.76 -3.18
CA ASP A 317 7.65 -3.90 -3.57
C ASP A 317 6.22 -3.47 -3.94
N GLU A 318 5.68 -2.47 -3.22
CA GLU A 318 4.33 -1.96 -3.48
C GLU A 318 4.27 -1.14 -4.78
N SER A 319 5.26 -0.30 -5.06
CA SER A 319 5.32 0.45 -6.34
C SER A 319 5.41 -0.49 -7.54
N GLU A 320 6.28 -1.50 -7.47
CA GLU A 320 6.49 -2.47 -8.55
C GLU A 320 5.26 -3.35 -8.76
N SER A 321 4.58 -3.75 -7.68
CA SER A 321 3.30 -4.48 -7.74
C SER A 321 2.22 -3.68 -8.47
N TYR A 322 2.05 -2.40 -8.14
CA TYR A 322 1.04 -1.56 -8.80
C TYR A 322 1.37 -1.27 -10.25
N GLU A 323 2.65 -1.06 -10.58
CA GLU A 323 3.06 -0.89 -11.98
C GLU A 323 2.74 -2.15 -12.79
N GLU A 324 3.12 -3.32 -12.28
CA GLU A 324 2.84 -4.60 -12.92
C GLU A 324 1.33 -4.85 -13.07
N TYR A 325 0.54 -4.59 -12.01
CA TYR A 325 -0.92 -4.68 -12.06
C TYR A 325 -1.52 -3.71 -13.08
N SER A 326 -1.03 -2.47 -13.15
CA SER A 326 -1.49 -1.48 -14.13
C SER A 326 -1.22 -1.94 -15.57
N ASN A 327 -0.07 -2.55 -15.82
CA ASN A 327 0.29 -3.09 -17.13
C ASN A 327 -0.63 -4.25 -17.53
N ARG A 328 -0.87 -5.20 -16.62
CA ARG A 328 -1.82 -6.29 -16.84
C ARG A 328 -3.24 -5.77 -17.11
N LEU A 329 -3.68 -4.75 -16.38
CA LEU A 329 -4.99 -4.12 -16.64
C LEU A 329 -5.06 -3.50 -18.04
N ARG A 330 -4.02 -2.79 -18.50
CA ARG A 330 -3.99 -2.22 -19.86
C ARG A 330 -4.13 -3.31 -20.93
N GLU A 331 -3.46 -4.44 -20.76
CA GLU A 331 -3.56 -5.58 -21.69
C GLU A 331 -4.99 -6.14 -21.71
N ILE A 332 -5.61 -6.32 -20.53
CA ILE A 332 -6.98 -6.83 -20.42
C ILE A 332 -7.98 -5.85 -21.03
N VAL A 333 -7.80 -4.54 -20.83
CA VAL A 333 -8.63 -3.49 -21.45
C VAL A 333 -8.54 -3.61 -22.98
N ALA A 334 -7.33 -3.74 -23.53
CA ALA A 334 -7.14 -3.89 -24.97
C ALA A 334 -7.83 -5.16 -25.52
N VAL A 335 -7.75 -6.28 -24.79
CA VAL A 335 -8.46 -7.53 -25.15
C VAL A 335 -9.98 -7.34 -25.06
N PHE A 336 -10.47 -6.66 -24.02
CA PHE A 336 -11.90 -6.39 -23.83
C PHE A 336 -12.47 -5.50 -24.94
N ASP A 337 -11.74 -4.45 -25.32
CA ASP A 337 -12.17 -3.50 -26.35
C ASP A 337 -12.15 -4.12 -27.75
N SER A 338 -11.14 -4.96 -28.03
CA SER A 338 -11.01 -5.67 -29.32
C SER A 338 -11.87 -6.92 -29.45
N ALA A 339 -12.45 -7.43 -28.36
CA ALA A 339 -13.24 -8.65 -28.38
C ALA A 339 -14.53 -8.51 -29.23
N PRO A 340 -14.72 -9.37 -30.26
CA PRO A 340 -15.83 -9.22 -31.21
C PRO A 340 -17.17 -9.73 -30.69
N THR A 341 -17.17 -10.56 -29.65
CA THR A 341 -18.39 -11.19 -29.11
C THR A 341 -18.58 -10.89 -27.64
N LEU A 342 -19.85 -10.86 -27.19
CA LEU A 342 -20.21 -10.67 -25.78
C LEU A 342 -19.54 -11.72 -24.88
N LEU A 343 -19.51 -12.98 -25.31
CA LEU A 343 -18.86 -14.05 -24.56
C LEU A 343 -17.36 -13.79 -24.37
N ARG A 344 -16.66 -13.31 -25.42
CA ARG A 344 -15.24 -12.95 -25.32
C ARG A 344 -15.03 -11.76 -24.37
N LYS A 345 -15.94 -10.78 -24.36
CA LYS A 345 -15.91 -9.68 -23.38
C LYS A 345 -16.13 -10.16 -21.95
N MET A 346 -17.06 -11.09 -21.73
CA MET A 346 -17.26 -11.72 -20.41
C MET A 346 -16.05 -12.53 -19.97
N GLN A 347 -15.38 -13.24 -20.88
CA GLN A 347 -14.13 -13.95 -20.59
C GLN A 347 -13.00 -12.99 -20.20
N ALA A 348 -12.88 -11.84 -20.89
CA ALA A 348 -11.92 -10.81 -20.52
C ALA A 348 -12.22 -10.22 -19.12
N LEU A 349 -13.50 -10.00 -18.79
CA LEU A 349 -13.91 -9.57 -17.45
C LEU A 349 -13.65 -10.63 -16.38
N LYS A 350 -13.88 -11.91 -16.67
CA LYS A 350 -13.49 -13.00 -15.76
C LYS A 350 -11.98 -12.96 -15.51
N HIS A 351 -11.19 -12.85 -16.58
CA HIS A 351 -9.73 -12.77 -16.47
C HIS A 351 -9.28 -11.55 -15.64
N LEU A 352 -9.95 -10.40 -15.78
CA LEU A 352 -9.73 -9.24 -14.91
C LEU A 352 -9.97 -9.57 -13.43
N GLU A 353 -11.05 -10.27 -13.10
CA GLU A 353 -11.35 -10.67 -11.71
C GLU A 353 -10.35 -11.69 -11.16
N ASP A 354 -9.86 -12.60 -12.01
CA ASP A 354 -8.80 -13.56 -11.65
C ASP A 354 -7.49 -12.80 -11.34
N VAL A 355 -7.09 -11.85 -12.20
CA VAL A 355 -5.89 -11.01 -11.97
C VAL A 355 -6.05 -10.12 -10.74
N ALA A 356 -7.23 -9.56 -10.49
CA ALA A 356 -7.51 -8.82 -9.26
C ALA A 356 -7.42 -9.70 -8.00
N THR A 357 -7.75 -10.99 -8.12
CA THR A 357 -7.63 -11.97 -7.03
C THR A 357 -6.18 -12.26 -6.73
N ASP A 358 -5.38 -12.50 -7.76
CA ASP A 358 -3.94 -12.71 -7.60
C ASP A 358 -3.24 -11.50 -7.02
N GLU A 359 -3.62 -10.28 -7.45
CA GLU A 359 -3.08 -9.05 -6.88
C GLU A 359 -3.46 -8.90 -5.40
N LEU A 360 -4.71 -9.20 -5.02
CA LEU A 360 -5.11 -9.21 -3.61
C LEU A 360 -4.27 -10.22 -2.81
N ARG A 361 -4.06 -11.42 -3.34
CA ARG A 361 -3.25 -12.45 -2.69
C ARG A 361 -1.80 -12.00 -2.52
N ARG A 362 -1.19 -11.46 -3.57
CA ARG A 362 0.16 -10.90 -3.53
C ARG A 362 0.26 -9.77 -2.51
N PHE A 363 -0.67 -8.82 -2.55
CA PHE A 363 -0.72 -7.70 -1.60
C PHE A 363 -0.77 -8.20 -0.15
N LEU A 364 -1.67 -9.14 0.15
CA LEU A 364 -1.81 -9.69 1.50
C LEU A 364 -0.56 -10.46 1.93
N LYS A 365 0.06 -11.28 1.06
CA LYS A 365 1.34 -11.96 1.36
C LYS A 365 2.45 -10.96 1.64
N MET A 366 2.58 -9.92 0.81
CA MET A 366 3.56 -8.86 0.99
C MET A 366 3.35 -8.14 2.34
N LYS A 367 2.12 -7.73 2.65
CA LYS A 367 1.82 -7.00 3.90
C LYS A 367 1.85 -7.89 5.14
N GLU A 368 1.56 -9.19 5.05
CA GLU A 368 1.76 -10.11 6.19
C GLU A 368 3.25 -10.34 6.50
N ARG A 369 4.12 -10.30 5.48
CA ARG A 369 5.58 -10.37 5.62
C ARG A 369 6.22 -9.06 6.05
N ALA A 370 5.53 -7.92 5.88
CA ALA A 370 6.06 -6.61 6.19
C ALA A 370 6.53 -6.50 7.66
N THR A 371 7.78 -6.07 7.81
CA THR A 371 8.61 -6.11 9.01
C THR A 371 8.64 -4.79 9.77
N PHE A 372 7.68 -3.87 9.54
CA PHE A 372 7.69 -2.53 10.15
C PHE A 372 7.99 -2.53 11.66
N VAL A 373 7.55 -3.57 12.36
CA VAL A 373 7.80 -3.72 13.78
C VAL A 373 8.51 -5.04 14.14
N PHE A 374 9.11 -5.72 13.15
CA PHE A 374 10.09 -6.81 13.28
C PHE A 374 10.93 -6.93 12.02
#